data_AF-A0A6J4MD68-F1
#
_entry.id   AF-A0A6J4MD68-F1
#
_cell.length_a   1.000
_cell.length_b   1.000
_cell.length_c   1.000
_cell.angle_alpha   90.00
_cell.angle_beta   90.00
_cell.angle_gamma   90.00
#
_symmetry.space_group_name_H-M   'P 1'
#
loop_
_entity.id
_entity.type
_entity.pdbx_description
1 polymer ?
#
loop_
_entity_poly.entity_id
_entity_poly.type
_entity_poly.pdbx_seq_one_letter_code
_entity_poly.pdbx_strand_id
1 'polypeptide(L)'
;MTTATTYDVLSAAVGDYFRAERQEMLAILSGAGAMTLAAVGLYVAMRDGFARGFAGATLLAAVLLTATAVLLLHRDPRLRADVEAGVRAAHAPAAHAAVAAEAARVAEVIRKYPYYRYGALALAAAALAAAALTRRAWVHGAAAGVLLLVAAQLAIDHYSERRASRYAAQLNAGRQASP
;
A
#
# COMPACT_ATOMS: atom_id res chain seq x y z
N MET A 1 -21.49 -28.28 3.78
CA MET A 1 -20.31 -27.81 3.01
C MET A 1 -19.18 -28.76 3.34
N THR A 2 -18.59 -29.45 2.36
CA THR A 2 -17.51 -30.42 2.63
C THR A 2 -16.20 -29.66 2.91
N THR A 3 -15.31 -30.24 3.70
CA THR A 3 -13.99 -29.65 4.04
C THR A 3 -13.18 -29.28 2.80
N ALA A 4 -13.26 -30.07 1.74
CA ALA A 4 -12.65 -29.77 0.44
C ALA A 4 -13.12 -28.42 -0.14
N THR A 5 -14.43 -28.14 -0.08
CA THR A 5 -15.00 -26.87 -0.57
C THR A 5 -14.51 -25.66 0.22
N THR A 6 -14.26 -25.81 1.53
CA THR A 6 -13.72 -24.72 2.37
C THR A 6 -12.29 -24.34 1.97
N TYR A 7 -11.43 -25.33 1.71
CA TYR A 7 -10.05 -25.08 1.29
C TYR A 7 -9.96 -24.49 -0.12
N ASP A 8 -10.85 -24.88 -1.04
CA ASP A 8 -10.92 -24.30 -2.38
C ASP A 8 -11.30 -22.80 -2.32
N VAL A 9 -12.31 -22.45 -1.51
CA VAL A 9 -12.73 -21.06 -1.28
C VAL A 9 -11.60 -20.23 -0.68
N LEU A 10 -10.87 -20.80 0.28
CA LEU A 10 -9.76 -20.14 0.94
C LEU A 10 -8.56 -19.93 -0.01
N SER A 11 -8.23 -20.94 -0.82
CA SER A 11 -7.17 -20.82 -1.82
C SER A 11 -7.51 -19.77 -2.88
N ALA A 12 -8.79 -19.67 -3.28
CA ALA A 12 -9.26 -18.59 -4.15
C ALA A 12 -9.11 -17.22 -3.50
N ALA A 13 -9.48 -17.07 -2.22
CA ALA A 13 -9.33 -15.82 -1.46
C ALA A 13 -7.86 -15.36 -1.37
N VAL A 14 -6.93 -16.29 -1.12
CA VAL A 14 -5.48 -16.04 -1.14
C VAL A 14 -5.06 -15.50 -2.52
N GLY A 15 -5.46 -16.20 -3.59
CA GLY A 15 -5.13 -15.80 -4.97
C GLY A 15 -5.67 -14.41 -5.33
N ASP A 16 -6.90 -14.10 -4.92
CA ASP A 16 -7.54 -12.80 -5.15
C ASP A 16 -6.84 -11.67 -4.39
N TYR A 17 -6.48 -11.90 -3.12
CA TYR A 17 -5.75 -10.93 -2.32
C TYR A 17 -4.42 -10.54 -2.97
N PHE A 18 -3.57 -11.51 -3.33
CA PHE A 18 -2.26 -11.23 -3.91
C PHE A 18 -2.34 -10.66 -5.34
N ARG A 19 -3.37 -11.05 -6.11
CA ARG A 19 -3.61 -10.46 -7.44
C ARG A 19 -3.98 -8.99 -7.32
N ALA A 20 -4.87 -8.64 -6.39
CA ALA A 20 -5.25 -7.25 -6.13
C ALA A 20 -4.06 -6.44 -5.58
N GLU A 21 -3.25 -7.01 -4.69
CA GLU A 21 -2.01 -6.39 -4.19
C GLU A 21 -1.04 -6.04 -5.31
N ARG A 22 -0.81 -6.98 -6.22
CA ARG A 22 0.02 -6.73 -7.41
C ARG A 22 -0.56 -5.61 -8.29
N GLN A 23 -1.87 -5.57 -8.51
CA GLN A 23 -2.52 -4.52 -9.31
C GLN A 23 -2.36 -3.14 -8.66
N GLU A 24 -2.50 -3.04 -7.35
CA GLU A 24 -2.26 -1.79 -6.62
C GLU A 24 -0.81 -1.34 -6.75
N MET A 25 0.17 -2.25 -6.64
CA MET A 25 1.59 -1.87 -6.82
C MET A 25 1.87 -1.34 -8.23
N LEU A 26 1.27 -1.93 -9.27
CA LEU A 26 1.37 -1.40 -10.63
C LEU A 26 0.72 -0.03 -10.76
N ALA A 27 -0.43 0.19 -10.12
CA ALA A 27 -1.08 1.51 -10.09
C ALA A 27 -0.21 2.57 -9.38
N ILE A 28 0.46 2.19 -8.28
CA ILE A 28 1.42 3.06 -7.58
C ILE A 28 2.60 3.42 -8.48
N LEU A 29 3.16 2.45 -9.21
CA LEU A 29 4.25 2.71 -10.17
C LEU A 29 3.81 3.65 -11.29
N SER A 30 2.62 3.43 -11.86
CA SER A 30 2.07 4.34 -12.87
C SER A 30 1.84 5.75 -12.32
N GLY A 31 1.31 5.85 -11.09
CA GLY A 31 1.14 7.13 -10.40
C GLY A 31 2.47 7.84 -10.16
N ALA A 32 3.50 7.14 -9.69
CA ALA A 32 4.85 7.68 -9.51
C ALA A 32 5.46 8.17 -10.83
N GLY A 33 5.23 7.45 -11.93
CA GLY A 33 5.62 7.86 -13.28
C GLY A 33 4.93 9.16 -13.70
N ALA A 34 3.61 9.26 -13.50
CA ALA A 34 2.85 10.47 -13.78
C ALA A 34 3.32 11.67 -12.93
N MET A 35 3.57 11.46 -11.65
CA MET A 35 4.15 12.46 -10.74
C MET A 35 5.52 12.95 -11.22
N THR A 36 6.37 12.04 -11.69
CA THR A 36 7.70 12.37 -12.23
C THR A 36 7.58 13.24 -13.47
N LEU A 37 6.70 12.88 -14.42
CA LEU A 37 6.46 13.66 -15.63
C LEU A 37 5.91 15.05 -15.31
N ALA A 38 4.96 15.15 -14.38
CA ALA A 38 4.40 16.43 -13.94
C ALA A 38 5.47 17.32 -13.26
N ALA A 39 6.28 16.75 -12.38
CA ALA A 39 7.37 17.45 -11.70
C ALA A 39 8.41 18.01 -12.69
N VAL A 40 8.88 17.17 -13.61
CA VAL A 40 9.86 17.56 -14.63
C VAL A 40 9.26 18.57 -15.61
N GLY A 41 8.03 18.33 -16.08
CA GLY A 41 7.34 19.23 -17.00
C GLY A 41 7.15 20.63 -16.42
N LEU A 42 6.68 20.71 -15.17
CA LEU A 42 6.51 21.99 -14.47
C LEU A 42 7.87 22.71 -14.26
N TYR A 43 8.90 21.96 -13.87
CA TYR A 43 10.25 22.50 -13.71
C TYR A 43 10.81 23.08 -15.01
N VAL A 44 10.67 22.37 -16.13
CA VAL A 44 11.14 22.81 -17.44
C VAL A 44 10.38 24.05 -17.93
N ALA A 45 9.06 24.11 -17.69
CA ALA A 45 8.21 25.21 -18.15
C ALA A 45 8.43 26.51 -17.37
N MET A 46 8.51 26.45 -16.04
CA MET A 46 8.52 27.66 -15.20
C MET A 46 9.92 28.06 -14.71
N ARG A 47 10.78 27.08 -14.37
CA ARG A 47 12.15 27.29 -13.85
C ARG A 47 12.30 28.21 -12.63
N ASP A 48 11.21 28.58 -11.99
CA ASP A 48 11.17 29.48 -10.84
C ASP A 48 11.39 28.75 -9.50
N GLY A 49 11.30 29.50 -8.40
CA GLY A 49 11.47 28.96 -7.05
C GLY A 49 10.41 27.90 -6.71
N PHE A 50 9.14 28.15 -7.06
CA PHE A 50 8.05 27.23 -6.79
C PHE A 50 8.25 25.90 -7.49
N ALA A 51 8.52 25.93 -8.80
CA ALA A 51 8.71 24.74 -9.61
C ALA A 51 9.89 23.88 -9.13
N ARG A 52 10.98 24.50 -8.65
CA ARG A 52 12.10 23.78 -8.02
C ARG A 52 11.68 23.05 -6.74
N GLY A 53 10.97 23.74 -5.86
CA GLY A 53 10.48 23.16 -4.61
C GLY A 53 9.52 22.00 -4.85
N PHE A 54 8.55 22.21 -5.75
CA PHE A 54 7.57 21.20 -6.12
C PHE A 54 8.23 19.98 -6.76
N ALA A 55 9.13 20.19 -7.72
CA ALA A 55 9.82 19.10 -8.38
C ALA A 55 10.68 18.29 -7.40
N GLY A 56 11.44 18.96 -6.53
CA GLY A 56 12.26 18.28 -5.52
C GLY A 56 11.44 17.38 -4.61
N ALA A 57 10.37 17.91 -4.01
CA ALA A 57 9.50 17.13 -3.11
C ALA A 57 8.77 16.00 -3.84
N THR A 58 8.24 16.27 -5.04
CA THR A 58 7.46 15.29 -5.82
C THR A 58 8.33 14.16 -6.38
N LEU A 59 9.56 14.45 -6.80
CA LEU A 59 10.51 13.42 -7.25
C LEU A 59 10.95 12.53 -6.10
N LEU A 60 11.21 13.10 -4.92
CA LEU A 60 11.49 12.32 -3.72
C LEU A 60 10.32 11.39 -3.37
N ALA A 61 9.08 11.91 -3.42
CA ALA A 61 7.87 11.12 -3.24
C ALA A 61 7.75 9.97 -4.25
N ALA A 62 7.99 10.25 -5.53
CA ALA A 62 7.95 9.23 -6.59
C ALA A 62 8.99 8.14 -6.36
N VAL A 63 10.20 8.48 -5.91
CA VAL A 63 11.25 7.51 -5.56
C VAL A 63 10.80 6.62 -4.39
N LEU A 64 10.27 7.20 -3.33
CA LEU A 64 9.79 6.45 -2.16
C LEU A 64 8.66 5.48 -2.54
N LEU A 65 7.64 5.97 -3.27
CA LEU A 65 6.52 5.15 -3.74
C LEU A 65 6.99 4.01 -4.66
N THR A 66 7.92 4.30 -5.57
CA THR A 66 8.51 3.30 -6.46
C THR A 66 9.27 2.24 -5.66
N ALA A 67 10.09 2.65 -4.70
CA ALA A 67 10.85 1.72 -3.87
C ALA A 67 9.92 0.78 -3.07
N THR A 68 8.85 1.32 -2.47
CA THR A 68 7.85 0.51 -1.77
C THR A 68 7.14 -0.47 -2.71
N ALA A 69 6.70 -0.01 -3.89
CA ALA A 69 5.99 -0.86 -4.84
C ALA A 69 6.86 -1.98 -5.40
N VAL A 70 8.12 -1.69 -5.75
CA VAL A 70 9.08 -2.69 -6.24
C VAL A 70 9.42 -3.71 -5.17
N LEU A 71 9.62 -3.27 -3.92
CA LEU A 71 9.90 -4.17 -2.80
C LEU A 71 8.76 -5.19 -2.58
N LEU A 72 7.51 -4.72 -2.62
CA LEU A 72 6.33 -5.59 -2.51
C LEU A 72 6.21 -6.54 -3.71
N LEU A 73 6.32 -6.02 -4.94
CA LEU A 73 6.29 -6.86 -6.15
C LEU A 73 7.35 -7.97 -6.18
N HIS A 74 8.51 -7.73 -5.57
CA HIS A 74 9.56 -8.74 -5.48
C HIS A 74 9.31 -9.76 -4.36
N ARG A 75 8.76 -9.32 -3.23
CA ARG A 75 8.52 -10.17 -2.04
C ARG A 75 7.28 -11.05 -2.18
N ASP A 76 6.20 -10.51 -2.71
CA ASP A 76 4.86 -11.11 -2.67
C ASP A 76 4.74 -12.45 -3.41
N PRO A 77 5.42 -12.71 -4.55
CA PRO A 77 5.34 -14.01 -5.22
C PRO A 77 5.78 -15.18 -4.33
N ARG A 78 6.83 -14.99 -3.51
CA ARG A 78 7.32 -16.02 -2.60
C ARG A 78 6.35 -16.23 -1.44
N LEU A 79 5.89 -15.15 -0.81
CA LEU A 79 4.92 -15.21 0.28
C LEU A 79 3.62 -15.89 -0.18
N ARG A 80 3.13 -15.54 -1.37
CA ARG A 80 1.97 -16.18 -1.99
C ARG A 80 2.16 -17.68 -2.15
N ALA A 81 3.30 -18.11 -2.71
CA ALA A 81 3.59 -19.52 -2.90
C ALA A 81 3.61 -20.28 -1.57
N ASP A 82 4.21 -19.70 -0.53
CA ASP A 82 4.28 -20.29 0.82
C ASP A 82 2.88 -20.44 1.44
N VAL A 83 2.04 -19.40 1.35
CA VAL A 83 0.66 -19.43 1.87
C VAL A 83 -0.21 -20.41 1.08
N GLU A 84 -0.15 -20.39 -0.26
CA GLU A 84 -0.91 -21.31 -1.09
C GLU A 84 -0.50 -22.78 -0.88
N ALA A 85 0.80 -23.05 -0.71
CA ALA A 85 1.28 -24.39 -0.39
C ALA A 85 0.80 -24.85 0.99
N GLY A 86 0.83 -23.97 1.98
CA GLY A 86 0.32 -24.25 3.33
C GLY A 86 -1.17 -24.54 3.36
N VAL A 87 -1.98 -23.79 2.60
CA VAL A 87 -3.43 -24.01 2.49
C VAL A 87 -3.77 -25.29 1.71
N ARG A 88 -2.97 -25.65 0.70
CA ARG A 88 -3.19 -26.84 -0.16
C ARG A 88 -2.61 -28.14 0.40
N ALA A 89 -1.73 -28.09 1.39
CA ALA A 89 -1.19 -29.28 2.04
C ALA A 89 -2.32 -30.03 2.77
N ALA A 90 -2.79 -31.13 2.17
CA ALA A 90 -4.06 -31.82 2.41
C ALA A 90 -4.20 -32.55 3.77
N HIS A 91 -3.64 -32.04 4.87
CA HIS A 91 -3.85 -32.55 6.22
C HIS A 91 -4.33 -31.42 7.13
N ALA A 92 -5.53 -31.57 7.68
CA ALA A 92 -6.27 -30.56 8.43
C ALA A 92 -5.45 -29.78 9.50
N PRO A 93 -4.47 -30.36 10.22
CA PRO A 93 -3.67 -29.60 11.18
C PRO A 93 -2.73 -28.58 10.54
N ALA A 94 -2.07 -28.95 9.42
CA ALA A 94 -1.07 -28.11 8.76
C ALA A 94 -1.72 -26.92 8.03
N ALA A 95 -2.84 -27.18 7.35
CA ALA A 95 -3.62 -26.13 6.71
C ALA A 95 -4.21 -25.15 7.75
N HIS A 96 -4.72 -25.64 8.88
CA HIS A 96 -5.23 -24.78 9.95
C HIS A 96 -4.12 -23.88 10.53
N ALA A 97 -2.92 -24.43 10.76
CA ALA A 97 -1.76 -23.66 11.22
C ALA A 97 -1.33 -22.58 10.20
N ALA A 98 -1.32 -22.89 8.90
CA ALA A 98 -0.99 -21.93 7.85
C ALA A 98 -2.00 -20.77 7.80
N VAL A 99 -3.30 -21.07 7.90
CA VAL A 99 -4.36 -20.04 7.93
C VAL A 99 -4.28 -19.20 9.19
N ALA A 100 -3.99 -19.80 10.34
CA ALA A 100 -3.83 -19.06 11.59
C ALA A 100 -2.61 -18.12 11.54
N ALA A 101 -1.49 -18.58 11.00
CA ALA A 101 -0.29 -17.77 10.81
C ALA A 101 -0.55 -16.60 9.85
N GLU A 102 -1.26 -16.86 8.75
CA GLU A 102 -1.62 -15.82 7.78
C GLU A 102 -2.61 -14.81 8.36
N ALA A 103 -3.63 -15.25 9.11
CA ALA A 103 -4.56 -14.37 9.80
C ALA A 103 -3.84 -13.44 10.81
N ALA A 104 -2.85 -13.97 11.55
CA ALA A 104 -2.04 -13.18 12.46
C ALA A 104 -1.20 -12.13 11.71
N ARG A 105 -0.59 -12.50 10.57
CA ARG A 105 0.15 -11.58 9.72
C ARG A 105 -0.74 -10.44 9.20
N VAL A 106 -1.91 -10.76 8.66
CA VAL A 106 -2.84 -9.76 8.11
C VAL A 106 -3.39 -8.85 9.22
N ALA A 107 -3.69 -9.38 10.40
CA ALA A 107 -4.08 -8.58 11.55
C ALA A 107 -3.01 -7.55 11.94
N GLU A 108 -1.73 -7.94 11.90
CA GLU A 108 -0.62 -7.03 12.15
C GLU A 108 -0.51 -5.94 11.08
N VAL A 109 -0.76 -6.26 9.81
CA VAL A 109 -0.82 -5.27 8.73
C VAL A 109 -1.94 -4.26 8.97
N ILE A 110 -3.14 -4.74 9.30
CA ILE A 110 -4.30 -3.88 9.55
C ILE A 110 -4.04 -2.93 10.72
N ARG A 111 -3.39 -3.41 11.78
CA ARG A 111 -3.05 -2.62 12.97
C ARG A 111 -2.14 -1.42 12.68
N LYS A 112 -1.40 -1.43 11.57
CA LYS A 112 -0.47 -0.35 11.19
C LYS A 112 -1.14 0.82 10.47
N TYR A 113 -2.29 0.63 9.82
CA TYR A 113 -2.94 1.70 9.04
C TYR A 113 -3.26 2.98 9.82
N PRO A 114 -3.72 2.93 11.09
CA PRO A 114 -3.92 4.14 11.88
C PRO A 114 -2.63 4.95 12.05
N TYR A 115 -1.49 4.28 12.28
CA TYR A 115 -0.20 4.94 12.44
C TYR A 115 0.26 5.63 11.16
N TYR A 116 0.07 4.99 9.99
CA TYR A 116 0.38 5.59 8.69
C TYR A 116 -0.49 6.83 8.42
N ARG A 117 -1.78 6.76 8.75
CA ARG A 117 -2.70 7.90 8.64
C ARG A 117 -2.30 9.06 9.55
N TYR A 118 -1.95 8.80 10.82
CA TYR A 118 -1.48 9.85 11.73
C TYR A 118 -0.17 10.47 11.26
N GLY A 119 0.76 9.66 10.74
CA GLY A 119 2.00 10.15 10.13
C GLY A 119 1.74 11.06 8.93
N ALA A 120 0.82 10.66 8.04
CA ALA A 120 0.42 11.46 6.88
C ALA A 120 -0.24 12.79 7.30
N LEU A 121 -1.11 12.78 8.31
CA LEU A 121 -1.74 13.99 8.85
C LEU A 121 -0.72 14.95 9.48
N ALA A 122 0.23 14.42 10.26
CA ALA A 122 1.31 15.24 10.83
C ALA A 122 2.15 15.90 9.74
N LEU A 123 2.49 15.14 8.69
CA LEU A 123 3.24 15.66 7.54
C LEU A 123 2.44 16.72 6.77
N ALA A 124 1.13 16.54 6.59
CA ALA A 124 0.24 17.52 5.97
C ALA A 124 0.19 18.82 6.78
N ALA A 125 0.02 18.72 8.09
CA ALA A 125 0.00 19.87 8.99
C ALA A 125 1.34 20.64 8.94
N ALA A 126 2.47 19.92 8.92
CA ALA A 126 3.79 20.53 8.78
C ALA A 126 3.96 21.24 7.43
N ALA A 127 3.49 20.65 6.32
CA ALA A 127 3.53 21.28 5.00
C ALA A 127 2.68 22.55 4.94
N LEU A 128 1.47 22.52 5.50
CA LEU A 128 0.59 23.68 5.58
C LEU A 128 1.17 24.79 6.47
N ALA A 129 1.71 24.43 7.64
CA ALA A 129 2.37 25.38 8.53
C ALA A 129 3.59 26.02 7.83
N ALA A 130 4.42 25.22 7.17
CA ALA A 130 5.57 25.73 6.41
C ALA A 130 5.11 26.70 5.31
N ALA A 131 4.03 26.41 4.60
CA ALA A 131 3.48 27.29 3.58
C ALA A 131 2.91 28.59 4.16
N ALA A 132 2.23 28.53 5.30
CA ALA A 132 1.60 29.68 5.95
C ALA A 132 2.62 30.63 6.61
N LEU A 133 3.73 30.10 7.14
CA LEU A 133 4.71 30.85 7.92
C LEU A 133 5.86 31.44 7.08
N THR A 134 5.87 31.23 5.77
CA THR A 134 6.96 31.68 4.89
C THR A 134 6.45 32.40 3.64
N ARG A 135 7.31 33.26 3.08
CA ARG A 135 7.10 33.91 1.77
C ARG A 135 7.99 33.34 0.67
N ARG A 136 8.79 32.33 0.97
CA ARG A 136 9.75 31.74 0.03
C ARG A 136 9.00 30.82 -0.95
N ALA A 137 8.97 31.19 -2.23
CA ALA A 137 8.27 30.44 -3.28
C ALA A 137 8.65 28.94 -3.34
N TRP A 138 9.91 28.60 -3.11
CA TRP A 138 10.35 27.21 -3.10
C TRP A 138 9.76 26.38 -1.95
N VAL A 139 9.47 27.01 -0.81
CA VAL A 139 8.80 26.31 0.30
C VAL A 139 7.34 26.05 -0.05
N HIS A 140 6.66 26.98 -0.71
CA HIS A 140 5.29 26.76 -1.21
C HIS A 140 5.24 25.61 -2.22
N GLY A 141 6.20 25.56 -3.13
CA GLY A 141 6.35 24.43 -4.06
C GLY A 141 6.59 23.11 -3.34
N ALA A 142 7.54 23.07 -2.41
CA ALA A 142 7.85 21.87 -1.64
C ALA A 142 6.64 21.40 -0.81
N ALA A 143 5.92 22.32 -0.16
CA ALA A 143 4.71 22.02 0.57
C ALA A 143 3.62 21.42 -0.34
N ALA A 144 3.42 21.96 -1.54
CA ALA A 144 2.48 21.41 -2.52
C ALA A 144 2.88 19.98 -2.95
N GLY A 145 4.17 19.71 -3.19
CA GLY A 145 4.66 18.36 -3.50
C GLY A 145 4.48 17.37 -2.35
N VAL A 146 4.70 17.82 -1.11
CA VAL A 146 4.45 17.01 0.10
C VAL A 146 2.96 16.71 0.27
N LEU A 147 2.08 17.68 0.03
CA LEU A 147 0.63 17.47 0.10
C LEU A 147 0.15 16.48 -0.98
N LEU A 148 0.75 16.51 -2.17
CA LEU A 148 0.50 15.51 -3.21
C LEU A 148 0.90 14.10 -2.74
N LEU A 149 2.06 13.95 -2.09
CA LEU A 149 2.47 12.68 -1.48
C LEU A 149 1.48 12.23 -0.39
N VAL A 150 1.05 13.13 0.49
CA VAL A 150 0.05 12.82 1.52
C VAL A 150 -1.25 12.31 0.89
N ALA A 151 -1.75 12.99 -0.14
CA ALA A 151 -2.97 12.58 -0.83
C ALA A 151 -2.82 11.19 -1.46
N ALA A 152 -1.70 10.93 -2.13
CA ALA A 152 -1.39 9.62 -2.69
C ALA A 152 -1.31 8.53 -1.60
N GLN A 153 -0.61 8.80 -0.50
CA GLN A 153 -0.47 7.87 0.63
C GLN A 153 -1.82 7.52 1.26
N LEU A 154 -2.68 8.51 1.52
CA LEU A 154 -4.01 8.28 2.09
C LEU A 154 -4.90 7.46 1.16
N ALA A 155 -4.82 7.68 -0.16
CA ALA A 155 -5.54 6.88 -1.13
C ALA A 155 -5.03 5.42 -1.12
N ILE A 156 -3.72 5.21 -1.16
CA ILE A 156 -3.09 3.88 -1.12
C ILE A 156 -3.48 3.14 0.17
N ASP A 157 -3.36 3.80 1.32
CA ASP A 157 -3.69 3.23 2.63
C ASP A 157 -5.17 2.82 2.68
N HIS A 158 -6.08 3.67 2.17
CA HIS A 158 -7.51 3.36 2.14
C HIS A 158 -7.83 2.09 1.33
N TYR A 159 -7.28 1.96 0.12
CA TYR A 159 -7.51 0.78 -0.71
C TYR A 159 -6.87 -0.47 -0.10
N SER A 160 -5.64 -0.35 0.39
CA SER A 160 -4.90 -1.44 1.01
C SER A 160 -5.61 -1.96 2.26
N GLU A 161 -6.12 -1.06 3.12
CA GLU A 161 -6.86 -1.42 4.34
C GLU A 161 -8.16 -2.14 4.03
N ARG A 162 -8.92 -1.67 3.03
CA ARG A 162 -10.16 -2.34 2.60
C ARG A 162 -9.87 -3.73 2.04
N ARG A 163 -8.80 -3.88 1.24
CA ARG A 163 -8.37 -5.19 0.73
C ARG A 163 -8.00 -6.13 1.89
N ALA A 164 -7.12 -5.69 2.77
CA ALA A 164 -6.66 -6.49 3.91
C ALA A 164 -7.82 -6.90 4.83
N SER A 165 -8.74 -5.98 5.12
CA SER A 165 -9.90 -6.26 5.99
C SER A 165 -10.85 -7.29 5.40
N ARG A 166 -11.12 -7.23 4.08
CA ARG A 166 -11.95 -8.23 3.39
C ARG A 166 -11.31 -9.61 3.43
N TYR A 167 -10.01 -9.68 3.16
CA TYR A 167 -9.26 -10.92 3.20
C TYR A 167 -9.18 -11.51 4.61
N ALA A 168 -8.96 -10.68 5.63
CA ALA A 168 -9.01 -11.11 7.04
C ALA A 168 -10.37 -11.72 7.41
N ALA A 169 -11.48 -11.13 6.93
CA ALA A 169 -12.81 -11.68 7.17
C ALA A 169 -12.98 -13.08 6.51
N GLN A 170 -12.45 -13.27 5.30
CA GLN A 170 -12.47 -14.56 4.60
C GLN A 170 -11.63 -15.62 5.33
N LEU A 171 -10.43 -15.25 5.79
CA LEU A 171 -9.56 -16.13 6.59
C LEU A 171 -10.26 -16.59 7.89
N ASN A 172 -10.90 -15.65 8.59
CA ASN A 172 -11.60 -15.95 9.84
C ASN A 172 -12.84 -16.83 9.64
N ALA A 173 -13.60 -16.60 8.56
CA ALA A 173 -14.72 -17.46 8.19
C ALA A 173 -14.24 -18.88 7.85
N GLY A 174 -13.15 -19.00 7.08
CA GLY A 174 -12.52 -20.30 6.76
C GLY A 174 -12.04 -21.05 8.00
N ARG A 175 -11.51 -20.35 9.01
CA ARG A 175 -11.11 -20.95 10.30
C ARG A 175 -12.29 -21.51 11.10
N GLN A 176 -13.43 -20.80 11.11
CA GLN A 176 -14.62 -21.23 11.85
C GLN A 176 -15.32 -22.42 11.17
N ALA A 177 -15.18 -22.56 9.86
CA ALA A 177 -15.76 -23.64 9.07
C ALA A 177 -14.92 -24.94 9.05
N SER A 178 -13.68 -24.89 9.55
CA SER A 178 -12.76 -26.03 9.61
C SER A 178 -12.54 -26.45 11.07
N PRO A 179 -13.28 -27.47 11.58
CA PRO A 179 -13.13 -27.99 12.94
C PRO A 179 -11.79 -28.68 13.16
#